data_AF-A0A2H0UW37-F1
#
_entry.id   AF-A0A2H0UW37-F1
#
_cell.length_a   1.000
_cell.length_b   1.000
_cell.length_c   1.000
_cell.angle_alpha   90.00
_cell.angle_beta   90.00
_cell.angle_gamma   90.00
#
_symmetry.space_group_name_H-M   'P 1'
#
loop_
_entity.id
_entity.type
_entity.pdbx_description
1 polymer ?
#
loop_
_entity_poly.entity_id
_entity_poly.type
_entity_poly.pdbx_seq_one_letter_code
_entity_poly.pdbx_strand_id
1 'polypeptide(L)'
;SHEFVAKEAAQKIKKPFKKLKIITCHLGGGSSITAIKNGRAVDTSMGFTPMEGVVMMTRPGDIDAGIVLELAKSFSPKRANEILNFESGLKSISGTKEMLEILRKAKKGNQEAKLALEIFIYKIKKYIGAYFAVLGGCDLLVFTGAIGWGSLKIRKMICKDLAILKNTKILAVETDEELAIAKKLQKKL
;
A
#
# COMPACT_ATOMS: atom_id res chain seq x y z
N SER A 1 5.02 -3.55 -10.16
CA SER A 1 3.60 -3.12 -10.14
C SER A 1 3.26 -1.64 -10.48
N HIS A 2 3.66 -0.62 -9.70
CA HIS A 2 3.08 0.74 -9.74
C HIS A 2 2.97 1.40 -11.14
N GLU A 3 4.07 1.41 -11.90
CA GLU A 3 4.11 1.97 -13.26
C GLU A 3 3.08 1.29 -14.20
N PHE A 4 3.00 -0.04 -14.13
CA PHE A 4 2.11 -0.84 -14.97
C PHE A 4 0.65 -0.48 -14.69
N VAL A 5 0.22 -0.55 -13.43
CA VAL A 5 -1.18 -0.31 -13.08
C VAL A 5 -1.62 1.13 -13.32
N ALA A 6 -0.70 2.10 -13.20
CA ALA A 6 -1.00 3.49 -13.52
C ALA A 6 -1.24 3.71 -15.02
N LYS A 7 -0.45 3.04 -15.88
CA LYS A 7 -0.62 3.07 -17.34
C LYS A 7 -1.91 2.36 -17.77
N GLU A 8 -2.17 1.18 -17.23
CA GLU A 8 -3.40 0.41 -17.49
C GLU A 8 -4.64 1.20 -17.03
N ALA A 9 -4.59 1.84 -15.84
CA ALA A 9 -5.68 2.69 -15.36
C ALA A 9 -5.94 3.89 -16.28
N ALA A 10 -4.88 4.56 -16.76
CA ALA A 10 -4.98 5.67 -17.70
C ALA A 10 -5.63 5.23 -19.03
N GLN A 11 -5.24 4.05 -19.55
CA GLN A 11 -5.82 3.45 -20.75
C GLN A 11 -7.31 3.12 -20.56
N LYS A 12 -7.69 2.51 -19.43
CA LYS A 12 -9.09 2.18 -19.11
C LYS A 12 -10.01 3.40 -19.10
N ILE A 13 -9.50 4.57 -18.76
CA ILE A 13 -10.27 5.82 -18.75
C ILE A 13 -10.06 6.67 -20.01
N LYS A 14 -9.32 6.15 -21.00
CA LYS A 14 -9.01 6.81 -22.28
C LYS A 14 -8.38 8.21 -22.08
N LYS A 15 -7.54 8.38 -21.06
CA LYS A 15 -6.79 9.63 -20.82
C LYS A 15 -5.28 9.43 -20.99
N PRO A 16 -4.55 10.42 -21.52
CA PRO A 16 -3.10 10.32 -21.64
C PRO A 16 -2.43 10.22 -20.26
N PHE A 17 -1.62 9.18 -20.03
CA PHE A 17 -0.89 8.96 -18.77
C PHE A 17 -0.07 10.18 -18.32
N LYS A 18 0.53 10.90 -19.28
CA LYS A 18 1.34 12.12 -19.03
C LYS A 18 0.52 13.35 -18.61
N LYS A 19 -0.81 13.27 -18.60
CA LYS A 19 -1.72 14.37 -18.18
C LYS A 19 -2.43 14.09 -16.85
N LEU A 20 -2.04 13.04 -16.12
CA LEU A 20 -2.73 12.58 -14.92
C LEU A 20 -1.87 12.73 -13.66
N LYS A 21 -2.55 13.02 -12.56
CA LYS A 21 -2.10 12.85 -11.17
C LYS A 21 -2.71 11.57 -10.63
N ILE A 22 -1.89 10.58 -10.32
CA ILE A 22 -2.33 9.24 -9.95
C ILE A 22 -1.71 8.86 -8.62
N ILE A 23 -2.52 8.37 -7.69
CA ILE A 23 -2.06 7.64 -6.51
C ILE A 23 -2.31 6.16 -6.76
N THR A 24 -1.26 5.34 -6.65
CA THR A 24 -1.36 3.89 -6.78
C THR A 24 -1.13 3.24 -5.42
N CYS A 25 -2.04 2.37 -5.00
CA CYS A 25 -1.97 1.59 -3.77
C CYS A 25 -1.75 0.12 -4.13
N HIS A 26 -0.50 -0.34 -4.08
CA HIS A 26 -0.17 -1.76 -4.21
C HIS A 26 -0.28 -2.40 -2.83
N LEU A 27 -1.32 -3.21 -2.61
CA LEU A 27 -1.61 -3.82 -1.31
C LEU A 27 -1.55 -5.34 -1.43
N GLY A 28 -0.58 -5.95 -0.75
CA GLY A 28 -0.30 -7.38 -0.73
C GLY A 28 0.56 -7.78 0.46
N GLY A 29 1.35 -8.85 0.33
CA GLY A 29 2.28 -9.30 1.38
C GLY A 29 3.28 -8.19 1.77
N GLY A 30 3.86 -7.52 0.77
CA GLY A 30 4.39 -6.17 0.88
C GLY A 30 3.35 -5.17 0.37
N SER A 31 3.32 -3.98 0.95
CA SER A 31 2.39 -2.93 0.55
C SER A 31 3.10 -1.60 0.41
N SER A 32 2.83 -0.89 -0.68
CA SER A 32 3.41 0.43 -0.95
C SER A 32 2.41 1.31 -1.68
N ILE A 33 2.59 2.62 -1.52
CA ILE A 33 1.78 3.64 -2.18
C ILE A 33 2.73 4.53 -2.96
N THR A 34 2.35 4.93 -4.17
CA THR A 34 3.19 5.80 -5.02
C THR A 34 2.35 6.94 -5.60
N ALA A 35 2.88 8.16 -5.50
CA ALA A 35 2.35 9.36 -6.13
C ALA A 35 3.00 9.54 -7.50
N ILE A 36 2.18 9.71 -8.54
CA ILE A 36 2.62 9.82 -9.93
C ILE A 36 2.05 11.10 -10.52
N LYS A 37 2.91 11.97 -11.05
CA LYS A 37 2.53 13.22 -11.71
C LYS A 37 3.09 13.24 -13.13
N ASN A 38 2.22 13.49 -14.10
CA ASN A 38 2.61 13.62 -15.51
C ASN A 38 3.45 12.44 -16.04
N GLY A 39 3.09 11.24 -15.59
CA GLY A 39 3.75 9.99 -15.97
C GLY A 39 5.08 9.69 -15.28
N ARG A 40 5.47 10.45 -14.25
CA ARG A 40 6.65 10.20 -13.43
C ARG A 40 6.26 9.95 -11.97
N ALA A 41 6.85 8.95 -11.34
CA ALA A 41 6.75 8.79 -9.89
C ALA A 41 7.48 9.96 -9.22
N VAL A 42 6.77 10.71 -8.36
CA VAL A 42 7.33 11.85 -7.63
C VAL A 42 7.54 11.54 -6.15
N ASP A 43 6.87 10.50 -5.64
CA ASP A 43 6.99 10.02 -4.25
C ASP A 43 6.54 8.56 -4.16
N THR A 44 7.10 7.79 -3.22
CA THR A 44 6.71 6.41 -2.91
C THR A 44 6.98 6.07 -1.45
N SER A 45 6.14 5.21 -0.86
CA SER A 45 6.10 5.05 0.60
C SER A 45 7.21 4.18 1.17
N MET A 46 7.80 3.29 0.37
CA MET A 46 9.00 2.55 0.76
C MET A 46 10.23 3.42 0.46
N GLY A 47 11.17 3.49 1.38
CA GLY A 47 12.44 4.19 1.20
C GLY A 47 13.59 3.25 0.85
N PHE A 48 14.70 3.39 1.58
CA PHE A 48 15.94 2.66 1.31
C PHE A 48 15.75 1.14 1.33
N THR A 49 14.86 0.66 2.21
CA THR A 49 14.43 -0.73 2.24
C THR A 49 12.91 -0.83 2.07
N PRO A 50 12.38 -2.02 1.75
CA PRO A 50 10.95 -2.27 1.74
C PRO A 50 10.25 -2.18 3.11
N MET A 51 10.93 -1.73 4.18
CA MET A 51 10.36 -1.69 5.54
C MET A 51 9.54 -0.44 5.80
N GLU A 52 9.95 0.71 5.26
CA GLU A 52 9.25 1.99 5.42
C GLU A 52 7.88 1.95 4.69
N GLY A 53 6.92 2.72 5.19
CA GLY A 53 5.63 2.89 4.53
C GLY A 53 4.44 2.48 5.37
N VAL A 54 3.44 1.95 4.68
CA VAL A 54 2.24 1.42 5.33
C VAL A 54 2.55 0.13 6.09
N VAL A 55 1.74 -0.16 7.11
CA VAL A 55 1.79 -1.44 7.81
C VAL A 55 1.54 -2.57 6.81
N MET A 56 2.32 -3.65 6.92
CA MET A 56 2.24 -4.81 6.02
C MET A 56 1.95 -6.08 6.83
N MET A 57 1.97 -7.24 6.17
CA MET A 57 1.57 -8.50 6.85
C MET A 57 2.51 -8.86 8.00
N THR A 58 3.82 -8.68 7.82
CA THR A 58 4.85 -8.99 8.82
C THR A 58 5.83 -7.86 9.13
N ARG A 59 5.67 -6.71 8.45
CA ARG A 59 6.50 -5.50 8.61
C ARG A 59 5.68 -4.37 9.22
N PRO A 60 6.25 -3.55 10.11
CA PRO A 60 5.51 -2.53 10.81
C PRO A 60 5.19 -1.31 9.93
N GLY A 61 5.90 -1.09 8.82
CA GLY A 61 5.84 0.19 8.14
C GLY A 61 6.50 1.27 9.01
N ASP A 62 6.00 2.50 8.94
CA ASP A 62 6.55 3.60 9.73
C ASP A 62 6.38 3.38 11.23
N ILE A 63 7.51 3.43 11.93
CA ILE A 63 7.62 3.46 13.38
C ILE A 63 8.64 4.53 13.78
N ASP A 64 8.62 4.93 15.05
CA ASP A 64 9.63 5.81 15.60
C ASP A 64 11.03 5.18 15.49
N ALA A 65 12.02 5.95 15.03
CA ALA A 65 13.41 5.51 15.00
C ALA A 65 13.94 5.17 16.41
N GLY A 66 13.41 5.80 17.46
CA GLY A 66 13.71 5.46 18.86
C GLY A 66 13.35 4.02 19.20
N ILE A 67 12.27 3.46 18.64
CA ILE A 67 11.90 2.04 18.82
C ILE A 67 12.96 1.14 18.18
N VAL A 68 13.46 1.51 17.00
CA VAL A 68 14.52 0.74 16.32
C VAL A 68 15.79 0.70 17.15
N LEU A 69 16.19 1.85 17.72
CA LEU A 69 17.34 1.94 18.60
C LEU A 69 17.14 1.10 19.87
N GLU A 70 15.94 1.12 20.44
CA GLU A 70 15.64 0.35 21.65
C GLU A 70 15.63 -1.16 21.40
N LEU A 71 15.07 -1.60 20.27
CA LEU A 71 15.14 -3.01 19.84
C LEU A 71 16.59 -3.47 19.64
N ALA A 72 17.44 -2.62 19.07
CA ALA A 72 18.85 -2.95 18.84
C ALA A 72 19.71 -2.91 20.13
N LYS A 73 19.22 -2.29 21.21
CA LYS A 73 19.85 -2.35 22.54
C LYS A 73 19.35 -3.57 23.33
N SER A 74 18.05 -3.80 23.31
CA SER A 74 17.39 -4.91 24.01
C SER A 74 17.70 -6.27 23.37
N PHE A 75 18.00 -6.29 22.07
CA PHE A 75 18.37 -7.47 21.29
C PHE A 75 19.62 -7.18 20.46
N SER A 76 20.15 -8.18 19.74
CA SER A 76 21.18 -7.91 18.73
C SER A 76 20.59 -7.16 17.52
N PRO A 77 21.39 -6.35 16.78
CA PRO A 77 20.93 -5.72 15.54
C PRO A 77 20.33 -6.71 14.53
N LYS A 78 20.90 -7.92 14.45
CA LYS A 78 20.37 -9.01 13.62
C LYS A 78 18.97 -9.42 14.07
N ARG A 79 18.76 -9.63 15.37
CA ARG A 79 17.46 -10.02 15.92
C ARG A 79 16.42 -8.91 15.79
N ALA A 80 16.81 -7.65 16.02
CA ALA A 80 15.95 -6.50 15.78
C ALA A 80 15.48 -6.46 14.31
N ASN A 81 16.38 -6.68 13.36
CA ASN A 81 16.04 -6.75 11.95
C ASN A 81 15.08 -7.91 11.62
N GLU A 82 15.24 -9.08 12.25
CA GLU A 82 14.31 -10.20 12.10
C GLU A 82 12.91 -9.86 12.63
N ILE A 83 12.83 -9.26 13.82
CA ILE A 83 11.57 -8.82 14.43
C ILE A 83 10.83 -7.87 13.49
N LEU A 84 11.53 -6.85 12.98
CA LEU A 84 10.95 -5.83 12.11
C LEU A 84 10.51 -6.39 10.74
N ASN A 85 11.17 -7.41 10.19
CA ASN A 85 10.81 -7.96 8.88
C ASN A 85 9.76 -9.08 8.93
N PHE A 86 9.75 -9.90 9.99
CA PHE A 86 9.04 -11.18 9.98
C PHE A 86 8.07 -11.40 11.14
N GLU A 87 8.17 -10.60 12.20
CA GLU A 87 7.40 -10.77 13.43
C GLU A 87 6.56 -9.55 13.80
N SER A 88 6.55 -8.53 12.95
CA SER A 88 5.83 -7.27 13.15
C SER A 88 4.56 -7.18 12.30
N GLY A 89 4.04 -5.98 12.08
CA GLY A 89 2.90 -5.74 11.19
C GLY A 89 1.60 -6.38 11.67
N LEU A 90 0.71 -6.72 10.75
CA LEU A 90 -0.60 -7.29 11.09
C LEU A 90 -0.50 -8.61 11.84
N LYS A 91 0.55 -9.41 11.57
CA LYS A 91 0.83 -10.65 12.29
C LYS A 91 0.98 -10.41 13.80
N SER A 92 1.78 -9.42 14.19
CA SER A 92 2.00 -9.12 15.62
C SER A 92 0.74 -8.68 16.36
N ILE A 93 -0.18 -8.01 15.66
CA ILE A 93 -1.39 -7.42 16.25
C ILE A 93 -2.53 -8.44 16.28
N SER A 94 -2.69 -9.25 15.22
CA SER A 94 -3.87 -10.11 15.02
C SER A 94 -3.58 -11.62 15.14
N GLY A 95 -2.32 -11.98 15.41
CA GLY A 95 -1.85 -13.36 15.49
C GLY A 95 -1.76 -14.09 14.15
N THR A 96 -2.02 -13.41 13.01
CA THR A 96 -1.96 -14.03 11.67
C THR A 96 -1.51 -13.01 10.62
N LYS A 97 -0.80 -13.49 9.60
CA LYS A 97 -0.39 -12.67 8.44
C LYS A 97 -1.41 -12.69 7.30
N GLU A 98 -2.49 -13.47 7.45
CA GLU A 98 -3.47 -13.72 6.38
C GLU A 98 -4.65 -12.73 6.46
N MET A 99 -4.72 -11.79 5.52
CA MET A 99 -5.74 -10.74 5.50
C MET A 99 -7.19 -11.29 5.49
N LEU A 100 -7.45 -12.41 4.82
CA LEU A 100 -8.77 -13.04 4.81
C LEU A 100 -9.15 -13.57 6.20
N GLU A 101 -8.18 -14.11 6.94
CA GLU A 101 -8.40 -14.57 8.30
C GLU A 101 -8.65 -13.39 9.25
N ILE A 102 -7.89 -12.29 9.11
CA ILE A 102 -8.10 -11.05 9.86
C ILE A 102 -9.54 -10.55 9.65
N LEU A 103 -9.99 -10.44 8.39
CA LEU A 103 -11.36 -10.01 8.07
C LEU A 103 -12.42 -10.92 8.71
N ARG A 104 -12.18 -12.24 8.70
CA ARG A 104 -13.08 -13.24 9.32
C ARG A 104 -13.13 -13.08 10.84
N LYS A 105 -11.97 -12.96 11.50
CA LYS A 105 -11.85 -12.73 12.96
C LYS A 105 -12.52 -11.43 13.37
N ALA A 106 -12.26 -10.34 12.65
CA ALA A 106 -12.87 -9.04 12.91
C ALA A 106 -14.41 -9.09 12.78
N LYS A 107 -14.93 -9.79 11.76
CA LYS A 107 -16.38 -10.00 11.59
C LYS A 107 -17.00 -10.79 12.76
N LYS A 108 -16.25 -11.71 13.36
CA LYS A 108 -16.65 -12.49 14.55
C LYS A 108 -16.45 -11.75 15.87
N GLY A 109 -16.05 -10.48 15.84
CA GLY A 109 -15.93 -9.66 17.05
C GLY A 109 -14.56 -9.65 17.72
N ASN A 110 -13.56 -10.38 17.20
CA ASN A 110 -12.20 -10.37 17.77
C ASN A 110 -11.59 -8.96 17.68
N GLN A 111 -11.20 -8.41 18.83
CA GLN A 111 -10.78 -7.01 18.97
C GLN A 111 -9.41 -6.75 18.34
N GLU A 112 -8.46 -7.66 18.52
CA GLU A 112 -7.12 -7.61 17.92
C GLU A 112 -7.16 -7.54 16.39
N ALA A 113 -8.00 -8.37 15.76
CA ALA A 113 -8.18 -8.36 14.30
C ALA A 113 -8.87 -7.08 13.81
N LYS A 114 -9.81 -6.52 14.59
CA LYS A 114 -10.39 -5.20 14.27
C LYS A 114 -9.33 -4.11 14.36
N LEU A 115 -8.55 -4.08 15.44
CA LEU A 115 -7.47 -3.12 15.64
C LEU A 115 -6.41 -3.20 14.52
N ALA A 116 -5.97 -4.41 14.16
CA ALA A 116 -5.03 -4.62 13.07
C ALA A 116 -5.57 -4.05 11.75
N LEU A 117 -6.85 -4.31 11.44
CA LEU A 117 -7.49 -3.79 10.25
C LEU A 117 -7.63 -2.27 10.30
N GLU A 118 -8.03 -1.70 11.44
CA GLU A 118 -8.13 -0.24 11.61
C GLU A 118 -6.78 0.46 11.42
N ILE A 119 -5.71 -0.08 11.99
CA ILE A 119 -4.33 0.42 11.81
C ILE A 119 -3.91 0.35 10.34
N PHE A 120 -4.17 -0.78 9.66
CA PHE A 120 -3.86 -0.95 8.23
C PHE A 120 -4.54 0.12 7.38
N ILE A 121 -5.85 0.29 7.58
CA ILE A 121 -6.67 1.27 6.87
C ILE A 121 -6.22 2.70 7.17
N TYR A 122 -5.97 3.01 8.44
CA TYR A 122 -5.51 4.32 8.88
C TYR A 122 -4.17 4.73 8.25
N LYS A 123 -3.17 3.84 8.27
CA LYS A 123 -1.86 4.11 7.66
C LYS A 123 -1.97 4.35 6.15
N ILE A 124 -2.80 3.57 5.45
CA ILE A 124 -3.05 3.79 4.01
C ILE A 124 -3.74 5.14 3.77
N LYS A 125 -4.75 5.49 4.57
CA LYS A 125 -5.44 6.79 4.49
C LYS A 125 -4.48 7.96 4.66
N LYS A 126 -3.56 7.88 5.64
CA LYS A 126 -2.53 8.91 5.85
C LYS A 126 -1.68 9.12 4.60
N TYR A 127 -1.18 8.05 3.99
CA TYR A 127 -0.38 8.14 2.77
C TYR A 127 -1.18 8.66 1.57
N ILE A 128 -2.44 8.26 1.41
CA ILE A 128 -3.31 8.84 0.38
C ILE A 128 -3.47 10.35 0.59
N GLY A 129 -3.71 10.78 1.83
CA GLY A 129 -3.81 12.20 2.16
C GLY A 129 -2.52 12.97 1.88
N ALA A 130 -1.37 12.45 2.33
CA ALA A 130 -0.06 13.03 2.07
C ALA A 130 0.21 13.17 0.56
N TYR A 131 -0.05 12.12 -0.21
CA TYR A 131 0.20 12.16 -1.65
C TYR A 131 -0.83 12.96 -2.43
N PHE A 132 -2.05 13.08 -1.92
CA PHE A 132 -3.01 14.04 -2.46
C PHE A 132 -2.47 15.48 -2.31
N ALA A 133 -1.89 15.81 -1.16
CA ALA A 133 -1.26 17.10 -0.92
C ALA A 133 -0.01 17.31 -1.82
N VAL A 134 0.90 16.34 -1.89
CA VAL A 134 2.11 16.38 -2.75
C VAL A 134 1.75 16.63 -4.23
N LEU A 135 0.67 16.00 -4.72
CA LEU A 135 0.22 16.17 -6.10
C LEU A 135 -0.59 17.46 -6.33
N GLY A 136 -1.11 18.08 -5.26
CA GLY A 136 -2.08 19.17 -5.34
C GLY A 136 -3.39 18.71 -5.98
N GLY A 137 -3.92 17.57 -5.52
CA GLY A 137 -5.09 16.89 -6.08
C GLY A 137 -4.77 15.53 -6.70
N CYS A 138 -5.81 14.74 -6.96
CA CYS A 138 -5.68 13.38 -7.50
C CYS A 138 -6.79 13.09 -8.53
N ASP A 139 -6.40 12.75 -9.76
CA ASP A 139 -7.34 12.35 -10.81
C ASP A 139 -7.75 10.88 -10.66
N LEU A 140 -6.79 10.02 -10.29
CA LEU A 140 -7.00 8.58 -10.16
C LEU A 140 -6.40 8.01 -8.89
N LEU A 141 -7.22 7.28 -8.13
CA LEU A 141 -6.78 6.40 -7.06
C LEU A 141 -6.89 4.95 -7.53
N VAL A 142 -5.77 4.27 -7.66
CA VAL A 142 -5.69 2.92 -8.27
C VAL A 142 -5.26 1.91 -7.23
N PHE A 143 -6.12 0.94 -6.93
CA PHE A 143 -5.79 -0.17 -6.07
C PHE A 143 -5.32 -1.39 -6.87
N THR A 144 -4.29 -2.05 -6.36
CA THR A 144 -3.76 -3.27 -6.94
C THR A 144 -3.11 -4.18 -5.88
N GLY A 145 -2.52 -5.30 -6.31
CA GLY A 145 -2.02 -6.35 -5.44
C GLY A 145 -3.16 -7.23 -4.91
N ALA A 146 -2.80 -8.38 -4.32
CA ALA A 146 -3.77 -9.39 -3.89
C ALA A 146 -4.87 -8.81 -2.97
N ILE A 147 -4.53 -7.86 -2.10
CA ILE A 147 -5.49 -7.22 -1.20
C ILE A 147 -6.21 -6.08 -1.91
N GLY A 148 -5.46 -5.19 -2.56
CA GLY A 148 -5.99 -3.95 -3.12
C GLY A 148 -6.93 -4.20 -4.29
N TRP A 149 -6.60 -5.13 -5.18
CA TRP A 149 -7.48 -5.59 -6.25
C TRP A 149 -8.52 -6.61 -5.76
N GLY A 150 -8.13 -7.54 -4.88
CA GLY A 150 -8.99 -8.66 -4.47
C GLY A 150 -10.13 -8.30 -3.49
N SER A 151 -10.04 -7.21 -2.72
CA SER A 151 -11.02 -6.90 -1.67
C SER A 151 -11.73 -5.56 -1.86
N LEU A 152 -12.96 -5.60 -2.40
CA LEU A 152 -13.83 -4.43 -2.46
C LEU A 152 -14.13 -3.86 -1.08
N LYS A 153 -14.27 -4.72 -0.06
CA LYS A 153 -14.53 -4.30 1.32
C LYS A 153 -13.40 -3.43 1.85
N ILE A 154 -12.15 -3.85 1.68
CA ILE A 154 -10.98 -3.07 2.13
C ILE A 154 -10.89 -1.75 1.38
N ARG A 155 -11.07 -1.74 0.05
CA ARG A 155 -11.12 -0.49 -0.72
C ARG A 155 -12.17 0.48 -0.19
N LYS A 156 -13.39 0.00 0.10
CA LYS A 156 -14.46 0.83 0.69
C LYS A 156 -14.06 1.39 2.05
N MET A 157 -13.42 0.59 2.91
CA MET A 157 -12.95 1.04 4.22
C MET A 157 -11.85 2.11 4.11
N ILE A 158 -10.92 1.97 3.15
CA ILE A 158 -9.88 2.95 2.87
C ILE A 158 -10.49 4.27 2.38
N CYS A 159 -11.43 4.21 1.44
CA CYS A 159 -12.00 5.41 0.84
C CYS A 159 -13.08 6.08 1.71
N LYS A 160 -13.58 5.40 2.74
CA LYS A 160 -14.60 5.93 3.65
C LYS A 160 -14.10 7.22 4.31
N ASP A 161 -14.92 8.25 4.36
CA ASP A 161 -14.65 9.54 5.03
C ASP A 161 -13.45 10.33 4.47
N LEU A 162 -12.94 9.99 3.28
CA LEU A 162 -11.92 10.78 2.58
C LEU A 162 -12.56 11.78 1.61
N ALA A 163 -13.09 12.89 2.14
CA ALA A 163 -13.76 13.94 1.35
C ALA A 163 -12.87 14.51 0.22
N ILE A 164 -11.54 14.47 0.39
CA ILE A 164 -10.54 14.85 -0.62
C ILE A 164 -10.70 14.08 -1.94
N LEU A 165 -11.30 12.88 -1.91
CA LEU A 165 -11.49 12.03 -3.09
C LEU A 165 -12.76 12.34 -3.90
N LYS A 166 -13.53 13.38 -3.55
CA LYS A 166 -14.82 13.71 -4.20
C LYS A 166 -14.75 13.74 -5.74
N ASN A 167 -13.66 14.27 -6.29
CA ASN A 167 -13.43 14.39 -7.74
C ASN A 167 -12.43 13.36 -8.28
N THR A 168 -12.04 12.38 -7.46
CA THR A 168 -11.05 11.36 -7.83
C THR A 168 -11.76 10.11 -8.34
N LYS A 169 -11.36 9.61 -9.51
CA LYS A 169 -11.87 8.33 -10.02
C LYS A 169 -11.10 7.18 -9.38
N ILE A 170 -11.84 6.24 -8.80
CA ILE A 170 -11.28 5.11 -8.06
C ILE A 170 -11.36 3.85 -8.93
N LEU A 171 -10.23 3.17 -9.10
CA LEU A 171 -10.12 1.96 -9.93
C LEU A 171 -9.44 0.84 -9.16
N ALA A 172 -9.80 -0.40 -9.50
CA ALA A 172 -9.03 -1.58 -9.14
C ALA A 172 -8.46 -2.18 -10.43
N VAL A 173 -7.16 -2.44 -10.45
CA VAL A 173 -6.45 -2.99 -11.60
C VAL A 173 -5.66 -4.19 -11.09
N GLU A 174 -5.85 -5.33 -11.73
CA GLU A 174 -5.03 -6.52 -11.47
C GLU A 174 -3.59 -6.21 -11.89
N THR A 175 -2.62 -6.52 -11.03
CA THR A 175 -1.22 -6.44 -11.43
C THR A 175 -0.85 -7.77 -12.05
N ASP A 176 -0.23 -7.72 -13.23
CA ASP A 176 0.46 -8.85 -13.84
C ASP A 176 1.95 -8.47 -13.95
N GLU A 177 2.76 -8.95 -13.01
CA GLU A 177 4.17 -8.54 -12.92
C GLU A 177 5.00 -9.24 -14.00
N GLU A 178 4.66 -10.48 -14.31
CA GLU A 178 5.25 -11.31 -15.34
C GLU A 178 5.05 -10.67 -16.72
N LEU A 179 3.82 -10.28 -17.06
CA LEU A 179 3.51 -9.54 -18.28
C LEU A 179 4.20 -8.18 -18.31
N ALA A 180 4.28 -7.48 -17.17
CA ALA A 180 5.00 -6.21 -17.10
C ALA A 180 6.50 -6.37 -17.40
N ILE A 181 7.12 -7.44 -16.91
CA ILE A 181 8.51 -7.80 -17.21
C ILE A 181 8.66 -8.15 -18.70
N ALA A 182 7.79 -9.02 -19.23
CA ALA A 182 7.81 -9.44 -20.63
C ALA A 182 7.69 -8.25 -21.61
N LYS A 183 6.73 -7.33 -21.37
CA LYS A 183 6.55 -6.11 -22.16
C LYS A 183 7.77 -5.18 -22.12
N LYS A 184 8.52 -5.15 -21.01
CA LYS A 184 9.75 -4.36 -20.91
C LYS A 184 10.90 -4.96 -21.72
N LEU A 185 10.99 -6.29 -21.75
CA LEU A 185 12.00 -7.00 -22.55
C LEU A 185 11.73 -6.82 -24.05
N GLN A 186 10.49 -6.95 -24.50
CA GLN A 186 10.12 -6.76 -25.91
C GLN A 186 10.45 -5.37 -26.45
N LYS A 187 10.40 -4.31 -25.62
CA LYS A 187 10.74 -2.94 -26.04
C LYS A 187 12.24 -2.66 -26.16
N LYS A 188 13.08 -3.57 -25.68
CA LYS A 188 14.54 -3.45 -25.74
C LYS A 188 15.15 -4.19 -26.93
N LEU A 189 14.39 -5.09 -27.55
CA LEU A 189 14.70 -5.75 -28.81
C LEU A 189 14.23 -4.86 -29.96
#